data_AF-A0A7S2XGW6-F1
#
_entry.id   AF-A0A7S2XGW6-F1
#
_cell.length_a   1.000
_cell.length_b   1.000
_cell.length_c   1.000
_cell.angle_alpha   90.00
_cell.angle_beta   90.00
_cell.angle_gamma   90.00
#
_symmetry.space_group_name_H-M   'P 1'
#
loop_
_entity.id
_entity.type
_entity.pdbx_description
1 polymer ?
#
loop_
_entity_poly.entity_id
_entity_poly.type
_entity_poly.pdbx_seq_one_letter_code
_entity_poly.pdbx_strand_id
1 'polypeptide(L)'
;MDEHLPEAEVVISQPFYLYYLTRQRIDKAPNLKMAITAGIGSDHVDLDAAMEHKVDVTEVTFSNSISVAEHAVMMILALVRNYIPSHLAIIAGDWAISDCVSRAYDVEGMHIGTVAAGRIGLAVLRRMHPFGCKLHYCDRHRLSAKVEQELDLVYHQSPQVFVAICHSFFACVHVAHVFRIWFQIVTLSPSTALCIQRPSIFLMRS
;
A
#
# COMPACT_ATOMS: atom_id res chain seq x y z
N MET A 1 -7.56 -11.98 -25.44
CA MET A 1 -7.83 -12.58 -24.11
C MET A 1 -9.31 -12.89 -23.94
N ASP A 2 -10.22 -11.92 -24.12
CA ASP A 2 -11.67 -12.18 -24.09
C ASP A 2 -12.14 -13.22 -25.13
N GLU A 3 -11.47 -13.32 -26.28
CA GLU A 3 -11.74 -14.33 -27.32
C GLU A 3 -11.54 -15.78 -26.82
N HIS A 4 -10.53 -16.02 -25.98
CA HIS A 4 -10.20 -17.37 -25.49
C HIS A 4 -10.85 -17.70 -24.15
N LEU A 5 -11.47 -16.72 -23.49
CA LEU A 5 -12.08 -16.89 -22.18
C LEU A 5 -13.19 -17.98 -22.15
N PRO A 6 -14.05 -18.14 -23.17
CA PRO A 6 -15.07 -19.19 -23.17
C PRO A 6 -14.49 -20.62 -23.12
N GLU A 7 -13.28 -20.80 -23.64
CA GLU A 7 -12.58 -22.09 -23.71
C GLU A 7 -11.58 -22.29 -22.56
N ALA A 8 -11.26 -21.22 -21.82
CA ALA A 8 -10.23 -21.25 -20.80
C ALA A 8 -10.68 -22.00 -19.53
N GLU A 9 -9.87 -22.97 -19.10
CA GLU A 9 -10.03 -23.60 -17.78
C GLU A 9 -9.33 -22.83 -16.66
N VAL A 10 -8.25 -22.13 -17.01
CA VAL A 10 -7.42 -21.37 -16.08
C VAL A 10 -7.09 -20.01 -16.69
N VAL A 11 -7.25 -18.95 -15.89
CA VAL A 11 -6.78 -17.61 -16.23
C VAL A 11 -5.66 -17.23 -15.27
N ILE A 12 -4.53 -16.79 -15.82
CA ILE A 12 -3.41 -16.27 -15.04
C ILE A 12 -3.21 -14.81 -15.41
N SER A 13 -3.18 -13.92 -14.41
CA SER A 13 -2.90 -12.50 -14.64
C SER A 13 -2.04 -11.92 -13.53
N GLN A 14 -1.47 -10.73 -13.76
CA GLN A 14 -0.61 -10.04 -12.80
C GLN A 14 -1.27 -8.71 -12.39
N PRO A 15 -1.11 -8.27 -11.13
CA PRO A 15 -1.58 -6.95 -10.69
C PRO A 15 -1.04 -5.76 -11.51
N PHE A 16 0.11 -5.93 -12.17
CA PHE A 16 0.76 -4.88 -12.98
C PHE A 16 0.18 -4.74 -14.40
N TYR A 17 -0.52 -5.77 -14.89
CA TYR A 17 -1.23 -5.77 -16.16
C TYR A 17 -2.56 -6.51 -15.97
N LEU A 18 -3.53 -5.75 -15.47
CA LEU A 18 -4.77 -6.30 -14.93
C LEU A 18 -5.66 -6.84 -16.04
N TYR A 19 -6.03 -8.12 -15.90
CA TYR A 19 -7.18 -8.67 -16.57
C TYR A 19 -8.34 -8.77 -15.58
N TYR A 20 -9.22 -7.77 -15.60
CA TYR A 20 -10.37 -7.73 -14.70
C TYR A 20 -11.34 -8.88 -14.98
N LEU A 21 -11.44 -9.82 -14.05
CA LEU A 21 -12.34 -10.96 -14.16
C LEU A 21 -13.69 -10.57 -13.54
N THR A 22 -14.42 -9.73 -14.27
CA THR A 22 -15.75 -9.23 -13.84
C THR A 22 -16.79 -10.34 -13.88
N ARG A 23 -17.91 -10.17 -13.16
CA ARG A 23 -19.07 -11.06 -13.29
C ARG A 23 -19.45 -11.38 -14.73
N GLN A 24 -19.58 -10.36 -15.58
CA GLN A 24 -19.94 -10.55 -17.00
C GLN A 24 -18.93 -11.43 -17.76
N ARG A 25 -17.65 -11.39 -17.39
CA ARG A 25 -16.59 -12.23 -17.98
C ARG A 25 -16.67 -13.66 -17.44
N ILE A 26 -16.88 -13.81 -16.14
CA ILE A 26 -17.07 -15.11 -15.49
C ILE A 26 -18.29 -15.84 -16.07
N ASP A 27 -19.41 -15.13 -16.26
CA ASP A 27 -20.64 -15.67 -16.85
C ASP A 27 -20.41 -16.20 -18.29
N LYS A 28 -19.41 -15.67 -19.00
CA LYS A 28 -19.02 -16.08 -20.36
C LYS A 28 -17.94 -17.16 -20.40
N ALA A 29 -17.47 -17.63 -19.24
CA ALA A 29 -16.36 -18.55 -19.10
C ALA A 29 -16.84 -19.90 -18.52
N PRO A 30 -17.66 -20.69 -19.24
CA PRO A 30 -18.32 -21.87 -18.70
C PRO A 30 -17.35 -22.98 -18.27
N ASN A 31 -16.13 -22.98 -18.83
CA ASN A 31 -15.09 -23.95 -18.52
C ASN A 31 -14.12 -23.49 -17.42
N LEU A 32 -14.25 -22.25 -16.95
CA LEU A 32 -13.31 -21.68 -16.01
C LEU A 32 -13.39 -22.39 -14.66
N LYS A 33 -12.25 -22.88 -14.20
CA LYS A 33 -12.10 -23.58 -12.91
C LYS A 33 -11.22 -22.80 -11.95
N MET A 34 -10.28 -22.01 -12.46
CA MET A 34 -9.31 -21.32 -11.62
C MET A 34 -8.87 -19.95 -12.18
N ALA A 35 -8.77 -18.98 -11.30
CA ALA A 35 -8.12 -17.69 -11.52
C ALA A 35 -6.88 -17.60 -10.63
N ILE A 36 -5.71 -17.41 -11.25
CA ILE A 36 -4.43 -17.32 -10.56
C ILE A 36 -3.88 -15.90 -10.70
N THR A 37 -3.71 -15.23 -9.57
CA THR A 37 -2.92 -14.01 -9.48
C THR A 37 -1.45 -14.38 -9.38
N ALA A 38 -0.68 -14.12 -10.44
CA ALA A 38 0.77 -14.23 -10.45
C ALA A 38 1.40 -13.04 -9.68
N GLY A 39 1.19 -13.05 -8.37
CA GLY A 39 1.53 -11.97 -7.44
C GLY A 39 0.69 -12.06 -6.17
N ILE A 40 0.40 -10.91 -5.57
CA ILE A 40 -0.48 -10.75 -4.38
C ILE A 40 -1.54 -9.71 -4.73
N GLY A 41 -2.78 -9.92 -4.33
CA GLY A 41 -3.89 -8.99 -4.59
C GLY A 41 -4.82 -9.50 -5.69
N SER A 42 -5.90 -10.14 -5.28
CA SER A 42 -6.91 -10.71 -6.17
C SER A 42 -8.17 -9.84 -6.29
N ASP A 43 -8.07 -8.55 -6.00
CA ASP A 43 -9.17 -7.57 -6.04
C ASP A 43 -9.70 -7.26 -7.45
N HIS A 44 -8.97 -7.67 -8.48
CA HIS A 44 -9.39 -7.57 -9.88
C HIS A 44 -10.29 -8.73 -10.33
N VAL A 45 -10.55 -9.71 -9.46
CA VAL A 45 -11.50 -10.80 -9.66
C VAL A 45 -12.77 -10.50 -8.86
N ASP A 46 -13.94 -10.61 -9.50
CA ASP A 46 -15.22 -10.57 -8.79
C ASP A 46 -15.36 -11.85 -7.95
N LEU A 47 -15.01 -11.75 -6.67
CA LEU A 47 -14.95 -12.88 -5.75
C LEU A 47 -16.33 -13.52 -5.51
N ASP A 48 -17.40 -12.72 -5.54
CA ASP A 48 -18.76 -13.23 -5.37
C ASP A 48 -19.18 -14.04 -6.60
N ALA A 49 -18.93 -13.51 -7.80
CA ALA A 49 -19.19 -14.24 -9.04
C ALA A 49 -18.33 -15.51 -9.18
N ALA A 50 -17.06 -15.45 -8.78
CA ALA A 50 -16.16 -16.60 -8.77
C ALA A 50 -16.68 -17.70 -7.82
N MET A 51 -17.12 -17.33 -6.62
CA MET A 51 -17.72 -18.26 -5.66
C MET A 51 -18.99 -18.92 -6.20
N GLU A 52 -19.90 -18.15 -6.81
CA GLU A 52 -21.13 -18.68 -7.42
C GLU A 52 -20.85 -19.67 -8.55
N HIS A 53 -19.82 -19.39 -9.36
CA HIS A 53 -19.41 -20.24 -10.48
C HIS A 53 -18.42 -21.34 -10.09
N LYS A 54 -18.09 -21.48 -8.80
CA LYS A 54 -17.12 -22.45 -8.26
C LYS A 54 -15.74 -22.35 -8.91
N VAL A 55 -15.30 -21.12 -9.18
CA VAL A 55 -13.97 -20.79 -9.68
C VAL A 55 -13.04 -20.58 -8.49
N ASP A 56 -11.97 -21.37 -8.40
CA ASP A 56 -10.94 -21.19 -7.38
C ASP A 56 -10.13 -19.92 -7.67
N VAL A 57 -10.04 -19.02 -6.70
CA VAL A 57 -9.21 -17.81 -6.79
C VAL A 57 -7.98 -18.01 -5.92
N THR A 58 -6.80 -17.98 -6.52
CA THR A 58 -5.53 -18.22 -5.84
C THR A 58 -4.52 -17.13 -6.14
N GLU A 59 -3.60 -16.90 -5.20
CA GLU A 59 -2.49 -15.98 -5.36
C GLU A 59 -1.24 -16.54 -4.70
N VAL A 60 -0.08 -16.06 -5.11
CA VAL A 60 1.20 -16.48 -4.54
C VAL A 60 1.50 -15.63 -3.31
N THR A 61 0.79 -15.92 -2.21
CA THR A 61 0.91 -15.18 -0.95
C THR A 61 2.38 -15.05 -0.53
N PHE A 62 2.77 -13.84 -0.10
CA PHE A 62 4.13 -13.47 0.33
C PHE A 62 5.19 -13.33 -0.78
N SER A 63 4.94 -13.78 -2.02
CA SER A 63 5.92 -13.77 -3.13
C SER A 63 6.67 -12.46 -3.33
N ASN A 64 5.98 -11.32 -3.24
CA ASN A 64 6.56 -9.99 -3.44
C ASN A 64 6.44 -9.07 -2.20
N SER A 65 6.04 -9.61 -1.03
CA SER A 65 5.78 -8.79 0.17
C SER A 65 7.01 -8.00 0.63
N ILE A 66 8.20 -8.60 0.53
CA ILE A 66 9.45 -7.95 0.90
C ILE A 66 9.84 -6.88 -0.12
N SER A 67 9.69 -7.15 -1.42
CA SER A 67 9.96 -6.18 -2.48
C SER A 67 9.10 -4.92 -2.34
N VAL A 68 7.81 -5.08 -2.01
CA VAL A 68 6.92 -3.95 -1.75
C VAL A 68 7.35 -3.17 -0.50
N ALA A 69 7.75 -3.87 0.57
CA ALA A 69 8.23 -3.21 1.78
C ALA A 69 9.51 -2.38 1.55
N GLU A 70 10.44 -2.91 0.75
CA GLU A 70 11.67 -2.18 0.36
C GLU A 70 11.36 -0.97 -0.52
N HIS A 71 10.45 -1.14 -1.49
CA HIS A 71 10.01 -0.04 -2.33
C HIS A 71 9.31 1.07 -1.54
N ALA A 72 8.51 0.72 -0.52
CA ALA A 72 7.88 1.68 0.37
C ALA A 72 8.93 2.49 1.16
N VAL A 73 9.93 1.83 1.77
CA VAL A 73 11.01 2.52 2.48
C VAL A 73 11.81 3.43 1.55
N MET A 74 12.12 2.96 0.34
CA MET A 74 12.79 3.76 -0.68
C MET A 74 12.00 5.03 -1.02
N MET A 75 10.69 4.92 -1.22
CA MET A 75 9.83 6.07 -1.51
C MET A 75 9.71 7.02 -0.31
N ILE A 76 9.62 6.53 0.94
CA ILE A 76 9.67 7.40 2.14
C ILE A 76 10.94 8.26 2.11
N LEU A 77 12.10 7.63 1.90
CA LEU A 77 13.37 8.35 1.89
C LEU A 77 13.45 9.33 0.72
N ALA A 78 13.03 8.91 -0.48
CA ALA A 78 13.05 9.77 -1.66
C ALA A 78 12.17 11.02 -1.48
N LEU A 79 11.01 10.88 -0.82
CA LEU A 79 10.09 11.98 -0.56
C LEU A 79 10.61 12.90 0.54
N VAL A 80 11.00 12.36 1.70
CA VAL A 80 11.47 13.15 2.85
C VAL A 80 12.78 13.87 2.54
N ARG A 81 13.67 13.27 1.75
CA ARG A 81 14.95 13.88 1.35
C ARG A 81 14.89 14.72 0.07
N ASN A 82 13.69 14.92 -0.48
CA ASN A 82 13.48 15.69 -1.72
C ASN A 82 14.36 15.19 -2.90
N TYR A 83 14.48 13.87 -3.05
CA TYR A 83 15.44 13.25 -3.96
C TYR A 83 15.13 13.52 -5.45
N ILE A 84 13.87 13.36 -5.86
CA ILE A 84 13.48 13.47 -7.28
C ILE A 84 13.71 14.88 -7.84
N PRO A 85 13.23 15.98 -7.21
CA PRO A 85 13.52 17.32 -7.72
C PRO A 85 15.01 17.65 -7.73
N SER A 86 15.75 17.20 -6.70
CA SER A 86 17.19 17.41 -6.61
C SER A 86 17.95 16.70 -7.74
N HIS A 87 17.55 15.47 -8.09
CA HIS A 87 18.12 14.73 -9.20
C HIS A 87 17.86 15.41 -10.55
N LEU A 88 16.63 15.91 -10.76
CA LEU A 88 16.26 16.61 -11.99
C LEU A 88 17.05 17.90 -12.20
N ALA A 89 17.31 18.66 -11.12
CA ALA A 89 18.15 19.87 -11.19
C ALA A 89 19.56 19.56 -11.70
N ILE A 90 20.19 18.49 -11.19
CA ILE A 90 21.52 18.07 -11.65
C ILE A 90 21.50 17.63 -13.13
N ILE A 91 20.47 16.89 -13.57
CA ILE A 91 20.34 16.50 -14.98
C ILE A 91 20.19 17.73 -15.88
N ALA A 92 19.50 18.78 -15.41
CA ALA A 92 19.36 20.04 -16.12
C ALA A 92 20.65 20.89 -16.17
N GLY A 93 21.70 20.48 -15.44
CA GLY A 93 22.96 21.21 -15.33
C GLY A 93 22.95 22.29 -14.24
N ASP A 94 21.92 22.34 -13.40
CA ASP A 94 21.79 23.30 -12.32
C ASP A 94 22.51 22.82 -11.05
N TRP A 95 22.99 23.77 -10.24
CA TRP A 95 23.60 23.52 -8.93
C TRP A 95 22.88 24.32 -7.82
N ALA A 96 21.56 24.19 -7.79
CA ALA A 96 20.67 24.95 -6.90
C ALA A 96 20.51 24.30 -5.52
N ILE A 97 21.58 24.32 -4.70
CA ILE A 97 21.58 23.70 -3.35
C ILE A 97 20.41 24.22 -2.50
N SER A 98 20.21 25.54 -2.49
CA SER A 98 19.15 26.19 -1.68
C SER A 98 17.76 25.62 -2.00
N ASP A 99 17.46 25.42 -3.28
CA ASP A 99 16.16 24.90 -3.72
C ASP A 99 16.01 23.42 -3.36
N CYS A 100 17.08 22.64 -3.52
CA CYS A 100 17.10 21.21 -3.19
C CYS A 100 16.87 20.96 -1.70
N VAL A 101 17.52 21.72 -0.81
CA VAL A 101 17.44 21.52 0.64
C VAL A 101 16.23 22.20 1.28
N SER A 102 15.55 23.12 0.59
CA SER A 102 14.39 23.87 1.11
C SER A 102 13.26 22.98 1.64
N ARG A 103 13.17 21.73 1.15
CA ARG A 103 12.18 20.73 1.53
C ARG A 103 12.79 19.37 1.87
N ALA A 104 14.11 19.31 2.10
CA ALA A 104 14.79 18.07 2.47
C ALA A 104 14.92 17.97 3.99
N TYR A 105 14.43 16.87 4.56
CA TYR A 105 14.49 16.59 5.99
C TYR A 105 15.13 15.23 6.24
N ASP A 106 15.50 14.99 7.50
CA ASP A 106 15.86 13.67 7.99
C ASP A 106 14.61 12.93 8.48
N VAL A 107 14.60 11.61 8.33
CA VAL A 107 13.51 10.75 8.83
C VAL A 107 13.64 10.45 10.32
N GLU A 108 14.80 10.72 10.91
CA GLU A 108 15.05 10.53 12.34
C GLU A 108 14.07 11.36 13.18
N GLY A 109 13.48 10.73 14.20
CA GLY A 109 12.48 11.38 15.07
C GLY A 109 11.10 11.59 14.44
N MET A 110 10.93 11.34 13.13
CA MET A 110 9.62 11.43 12.49
C MET A 110 8.66 10.35 13.00
N HIS A 111 7.37 10.68 12.99
CA HIS A 111 6.31 9.73 13.26
C HIS A 111 5.91 9.02 11.96
N ILE A 112 6.20 7.73 11.85
CA ILE A 112 5.94 6.92 10.66
C ILE A 112 4.91 5.84 10.95
N GLY A 113 3.89 5.79 10.10
CA GLY A 113 2.73 4.93 10.30
C GLY A 113 2.54 3.87 9.22
N THR A 114 1.88 2.76 9.57
CA THR A 114 1.27 1.86 8.57
C THR A 114 -0.23 1.69 8.79
N VAL A 115 -1.01 1.72 7.71
CA VAL A 115 -2.41 1.25 7.69
C VAL A 115 -2.39 -0.21 7.26
N ALA A 116 -2.86 -1.07 8.17
CA ALA A 116 -2.65 -2.51 8.23
C ALA A 116 -1.19 -2.92 8.49
N ALA A 117 -0.98 -3.75 9.51
CA ALA A 117 0.32 -4.27 9.92
C ALA A 117 0.44 -5.78 9.66
N GLY A 118 -0.08 -6.23 8.51
CA GLY A 118 0.13 -7.57 7.99
C GLY A 118 1.57 -7.80 7.51
N ARG A 119 1.76 -8.76 6.60
CA ARG A 119 3.09 -9.16 6.08
C ARG A 119 3.94 -7.97 5.60
N ILE A 120 3.35 -7.07 4.81
CA ILE A 120 4.05 -5.92 4.22
C ILE A 120 4.21 -4.79 5.26
N GLY A 121 3.13 -4.39 5.93
CA GLY A 121 3.16 -3.29 6.91
C GLY A 121 4.16 -3.55 8.04
N LEU A 122 4.18 -4.76 8.59
CA LEU A 122 5.16 -5.13 9.61
C LEU A 122 6.60 -5.14 9.06
N ALA A 123 6.80 -5.57 7.81
CA ALA A 123 8.12 -5.55 7.18
C ALA A 123 8.63 -4.13 6.94
N VAL A 124 7.74 -3.17 6.67
CA VAL A 124 8.05 -1.73 6.60
C VAL A 124 8.42 -1.19 7.98
N LEU A 125 7.60 -1.44 9.01
CA LEU A 125 7.86 -0.98 10.38
C LEU A 125 9.23 -1.48 10.89
N ARG A 126 9.55 -2.76 10.70
CA ARG A 126 10.85 -3.32 11.06
C ARG A 126 12.04 -2.64 10.38
N ARG A 127 11.88 -2.25 9.12
CA ARG A 127 12.94 -1.55 8.35
C ARG A 127 13.07 -0.09 8.76
N MET A 128 11.98 0.56 9.16
CA MET A 128 12.01 1.94 9.65
C MET A 128 12.48 2.06 11.10
N HIS A 129 12.37 1.00 11.91
CA HIS A 129 12.83 0.99 13.30
C HIS A 129 14.27 1.50 13.51
N PRO A 130 15.31 1.01 12.79
CA PRO A 130 16.68 1.49 12.97
C PRO A 130 16.93 2.93 12.49
N PHE A 131 15.98 3.57 11.81
CA PHE A 131 16.10 4.99 11.42
C PHE A 131 15.77 5.96 12.57
N GLY A 132 15.45 5.47 13.77
CA GLY A 132 15.12 6.32 14.91
C GLY A 132 13.75 6.99 14.78
N CYS A 133 12.85 6.43 13.98
CA CYS A 133 11.48 6.93 13.82
C CYS A 133 10.58 6.47 14.97
N LYS A 134 9.54 7.25 15.27
CA LYS A 134 8.45 6.83 16.16
C LYS A 134 7.43 6.07 15.33
N LEU A 135 7.17 4.82 15.66
CA LEU A 135 6.41 3.91 14.80
C LEU A 135 4.96 3.76 15.25
N HIS A 136 4.05 3.89 14.29
CA HIS A 136 2.61 3.85 14.51
C HIS A 136 1.96 2.80 13.59
N TYR A 137 0.86 2.20 14.02
CA TYR A 137 0.04 1.42 13.11
C TYR A 137 -1.44 1.45 13.47
N CYS A 138 -2.28 1.24 12.46
CA CYS A 138 -3.71 1.07 12.60
C CYS A 138 -4.14 -0.20 11.86
N ASP A 139 -4.84 -1.11 12.53
CA ASP A 139 -5.34 -2.36 11.96
C ASP A 139 -6.63 -2.78 12.68
N ARG A 140 -7.39 -3.72 12.11
CA ARG A 140 -8.60 -4.29 12.74
C ARG A 140 -8.28 -5.04 14.02
N HIS A 141 -7.11 -5.70 14.04
CA HIS A 141 -6.65 -6.48 15.17
C HIS A 141 -5.26 -5.99 15.58
N ARG A 142 -5.07 -5.87 16.89
CA ARG A 142 -3.79 -5.50 17.47
C ARG A 142 -2.77 -6.60 17.23
N LEU A 143 -1.52 -6.23 16.95
CA LEU A 143 -0.39 -7.13 16.94
C LEU A 143 -0.15 -7.72 18.34
N SER A 144 0.64 -8.78 18.40
CA SER A 144 1.03 -9.35 19.70
C SER A 144 1.87 -8.35 20.49
N ALA A 145 1.70 -8.34 21.82
CA ALA A 145 2.44 -7.45 22.71
C ALA A 145 3.97 -7.59 22.55
N LYS A 146 4.45 -8.79 22.21
CA LYS A 146 5.86 -9.05 21.90
C LYS A 146 6.36 -8.20 20.73
N VAL A 147 5.61 -8.16 19.62
CA VAL A 147 6.00 -7.40 18.42
C VAL A 147 5.90 -5.90 18.68
N GLU A 148 4.90 -5.46 19.44
CA GLU A 148 4.79 -4.04 19.80
C GLU A 148 5.95 -3.57 20.68
N GLN A 149 6.38 -4.38 21.63
CA GLN A 149 7.55 -4.09 22.47
C GLN A 149 8.88 -4.19 21.71
N GLU A 150 8.99 -5.13 20.75
CA GLU A 150 10.20 -5.29 19.92
C GLU A 150 10.49 -4.04 19.07
N LEU A 151 9.45 -3.30 18.66
CA LEU A 151 9.54 -2.20 17.70
C LEU A 151 9.01 -0.87 18.24
N ASP A 152 8.78 -0.78 19.55
CA ASP A 152 8.20 0.39 20.24
C ASP A 152 6.94 0.96 19.53
N LEU A 153 6.03 0.07 19.11
CA LEU A 153 4.86 0.43 18.30
C LEU A 153 3.75 1.10 19.10
N VAL A 154 3.19 2.17 18.54
CA VAL A 154 1.95 2.79 19.02
C VAL A 154 0.77 2.36 18.15
N TYR A 155 -0.14 1.56 18.72
CA TYR A 155 -1.39 1.14 18.07
C TYR A 155 -2.46 2.23 18.13
N HIS A 156 -3.19 2.41 17.03
CA HIS A 156 -4.32 3.31 16.90
C HIS A 156 -5.57 2.54 16.44
N GLN A 157 -6.64 2.58 17.23
CA GLN A 157 -7.91 1.97 16.86
C GLN A 157 -8.66 2.79 15.78
N SER A 158 -8.48 4.11 15.77
CA SER A 158 -9.11 5.02 14.82
C SER A 158 -8.10 5.44 13.74
N PRO A 159 -8.40 5.20 12.45
CA PRO A 159 -7.58 5.71 11.34
C PRO A 159 -7.45 7.24 11.34
N GLN A 160 -8.46 7.97 11.82
CA GLN A 160 -8.45 9.43 11.88
C GLN A 160 -7.40 9.94 12.86
N VAL A 161 -7.34 9.35 14.05
CA VAL A 161 -6.32 9.68 15.06
C VAL A 161 -4.92 9.31 14.56
N PHE A 162 -4.79 8.16 13.92
CA PHE A 162 -3.54 7.71 13.30
C PHE A 162 -3.01 8.73 12.27
N VAL A 163 -3.85 9.16 11.33
CA VAL A 163 -3.45 10.12 10.28
C VAL A 163 -3.10 11.50 10.88
N ALA A 164 -3.78 11.91 11.96
CA ALA A 164 -3.49 13.20 12.60
C ALA A 164 -2.11 13.25 13.29
N ILE A 165 -1.55 12.09 13.67
CA ILE A 165 -0.28 11.97 14.40
C ILE A 165 0.90 11.70 13.45
N CYS A 166 0.68 10.92 12.39
CA CYS A 166 1.77 10.50 11.51
C CYS A 166 2.26 11.65 10.62
N HIS A 167 3.58 11.81 10.55
CA HIS A 167 4.22 12.66 9.56
C HIS A 167 4.23 11.97 8.21
N SER A 168 4.59 10.68 8.13
CA SER A 168 4.48 9.91 6.89
C SER A 168 3.79 8.59 7.17
N PHE A 169 2.99 8.08 6.24
CA PHE A 169 2.41 6.75 6.41
C PHE A 169 2.26 5.95 5.12
N PHE A 170 2.50 4.65 5.23
CA PHE A 170 2.28 3.70 4.16
C PHE A 170 0.93 3.02 4.34
N ALA A 171 0.12 2.97 3.29
CA ALA A 171 -1.16 2.26 3.30
C ALA A 171 -1.07 1.05 2.36
N CYS A 172 -1.11 -0.15 2.93
CA CYS A 172 -1.15 -1.39 2.15
C CYS A 172 -2.61 -1.69 1.77
N VAL A 173 -3.03 -1.34 0.56
CA VAL A 173 -4.42 -1.47 0.10
C VAL A 173 -4.65 -2.83 -0.56
N HIS A 174 -4.42 -3.94 0.15
CA HIS A 174 -4.74 -5.29 -0.35
C HIS A 174 -6.01 -5.88 0.28
N VAL A 175 -6.75 -5.10 1.06
CA VAL A 175 -8.00 -5.52 1.69
C VAL A 175 -9.07 -4.53 1.27
N ALA A 176 -10.20 -5.00 0.73
CA ALA A 176 -11.37 -4.16 0.36
C ALA A 176 -11.80 -3.20 1.49
N HIS A 177 -11.50 -3.54 2.74
CA HIS A 177 -11.73 -2.70 3.91
C HIS A 177 -10.78 -1.48 4.01
N VAL A 178 -9.52 -1.61 3.56
CA VAL A 178 -8.58 -0.48 3.46
C VAL A 178 -9.03 0.50 2.38
N PHE A 179 -9.73 0.03 1.33
CA PHE A 179 -10.39 0.90 0.35
C PHE A 179 -11.52 1.73 0.99
N ARG A 180 -12.25 1.17 1.96
CA ARG A 180 -13.29 1.89 2.72
C ARG A 180 -12.71 2.87 3.73
N ILE A 181 -11.60 2.52 4.38
CA ILE A 181 -10.80 3.44 5.22
C ILE A 181 -10.21 4.55 4.36
N TRP A 182 -9.74 4.25 3.15
CA TRP A 182 -9.29 5.23 2.15
C TRP A 182 -10.42 6.15 1.74
N PHE A 183 -11.60 5.62 1.41
CA PHE A 183 -12.77 6.43 1.09
C PHE A 183 -13.14 7.31 2.30
N GLN A 184 -13.14 6.78 3.53
CA GLN A 184 -13.36 7.59 4.73
C GLN A 184 -12.28 8.66 4.91
N ILE A 185 -10.99 8.36 4.75
CA ILE A 185 -9.89 9.33 4.89
C ILE A 185 -9.96 10.43 3.82
N VAL A 186 -10.33 10.08 2.58
CA VAL A 186 -10.39 11.00 1.43
C VAL A 186 -11.72 11.76 1.33
N THR A 187 -12.83 11.21 1.85
CA THR A 187 -14.18 11.82 1.75
C THR A 187 -14.70 12.44 3.05
N LEU A 188 -14.07 12.22 4.20
CA LEU A 188 -14.42 12.94 5.43
C LEU A 188 -13.96 14.39 5.34
N SER A 189 -14.91 15.31 5.06
CA SER A 189 -14.82 16.76 5.30
C SER A 189 -13.68 17.56 4.62
N PRO A 190 -13.94 18.80 4.16
CA PRO A 190 -12.90 19.72 3.68
C PRO A 190 -11.72 19.87 4.65
N SER A 191 -11.94 19.64 5.96
CA SER A 191 -10.92 19.70 7.01
C SER A 191 -10.03 18.45 7.14
N THR A 192 -10.44 17.25 6.70
CA THR A 192 -9.55 16.05 6.70
C THR A 192 -8.83 15.89 5.37
N ALA A 193 -9.42 16.34 4.26
CA ALA A 193 -8.67 16.64 3.03
C ALA A 193 -7.51 17.63 3.31
N LEU A 194 -7.72 18.58 4.23
CA LEU A 194 -6.69 19.49 4.74
C LEU A 194 -5.57 18.81 5.55
N CYS A 195 -5.87 17.71 6.26
CA CYS A 195 -4.83 16.92 6.95
C CYS A 195 -3.89 16.26 5.95
N ILE A 196 -4.43 15.71 4.84
CA ILE A 196 -3.64 15.17 3.71
C ILE A 196 -2.85 16.28 2.99
N GLN A 197 -3.28 17.54 3.10
CA GLN A 197 -2.59 18.72 2.56
C GLN A 197 -1.53 19.34 3.48
N ARG A 198 -1.22 18.73 4.65
CA ARG A 198 -0.03 19.17 5.39
C ARG A 198 1.21 18.89 4.53
N PRO A 199 2.13 19.85 4.34
CA PRO A 199 3.29 19.71 3.45
C PRO A 199 4.23 18.54 3.81
N SER A 200 4.00 17.93 4.97
CA SER A 200 4.77 16.84 5.55
C SER A 200 4.11 15.46 5.45
N ILE A 201 2.85 15.31 5.01
CA ILE A 201 2.19 13.99 4.87
C ILE A 201 2.44 13.35 3.51
N PHE A 202 3.18 12.25 3.53
CA PHE A 202 3.42 11.40 2.37
C PHE A 202 2.59 10.13 2.47
N LEU A 203 1.66 9.97 1.51
CA LEU A 203 0.86 8.76 1.34
C LEU A 203 1.46 7.91 0.22
N MET A 204 1.76 6.66 0.52
CA MET A 204 2.23 5.70 -0.45
C MET A 204 1.27 4.53 -0.56
N ARG A 205 0.98 4.16 -1.81
CA ARG A 205 0.12 3.03 -2.18
C ARG A 205 1.00 1.99 -2.89
N SER A 206 0.89 0.73 -2.47
CA SER A 206 1.35 -0.42 -3.25
C SER A 206 0.36 -0.76 -4.35
#